data_AF-A0A0L8IBM7-F1
#
_entry.id   AF-A0A0L8IBM7-F1
#
_cell.length_a   1.000
_cell.length_b   1.000
_cell.length_c   1.000
_cell.angle_alpha   90.00
_cell.angle_beta   90.00
_cell.angle_gamma   90.00
#
_symmetry.space_group_name_H-M   'P 1'
#
loop_
_entity.id
_entity.type
_entity.pdbx_description
1 polymer ?
#
loop_
_entity_poly.entity_id
_entity_poly.type
_entity_poly.pdbx_seq_one_letter_code
_entity_poly.pdbx_strand_id
1 'polypeptide(L)'
;MIPWCGLLINMTSLEIMKDYSRYCGISISDTVSAGLSHHPGVNLQECLLRFMQPKCQLIFVDQEINTLGTIINNVFDIFYLIACRFHTHVCRLPSNRRVAANLNFFFECIEEIADYFEQQIYYYMIKMNGTICYPLNKLENKWLCFMAFDLKLSCNCSQYHKLRNLLQMYFTQTKHLLSKKRYKLFMEVKESGVSDHFKNILD
;
A
#
# COMPACT_ATOMS: atom_id res chain seq x y z
N MET A 1 18.08 -11.74 -8.86
CA MET A 1 17.47 -11.70 -7.52
C MET A 1 17.59 -13.08 -6.90
N ILE A 2 17.91 -13.17 -5.61
CA ILE A 2 17.84 -14.42 -4.85
C ILE A 2 16.71 -14.30 -3.81
N PRO A 3 15.73 -15.24 -3.79
CA PRO A 3 14.72 -15.29 -2.74
C PRO A 3 15.31 -15.92 -1.47
N TRP A 4 15.07 -15.30 -0.31
CA TRP A 4 15.51 -15.80 0.99
C TRP A 4 14.54 -15.38 2.08
N CYS A 5 13.87 -16.34 2.73
CA CYS A 5 12.94 -16.09 3.85
C CYS A 5 11.87 -15.01 3.60
N GLY A 6 11.36 -14.91 2.37
CA GLY A 6 10.36 -13.90 1.99
C GLY A 6 10.94 -12.52 1.66
N LEU A 7 12.26 -12.44 1.43
CA LEU A 7 13.00 -11.30 0.88
C LEU A 7 13.48 -11.65 -0.53
N LEU A 8 13.65 -10.63 -1.37
CA LEU A 8 14.38 -10.71 -2.62
C LEU A 8 15.63 -9.84 -2.49
N ILE A 9 16.80 -10.45 -2.64
CA ILE A 9 18.08 -9.77 -2.56
C ILE A 9 18.64 -9.58 -3.96
N ASN A 10 18.96 -8.33 -4.31
CA ASN A 10 19.70 -8.04 -5.54
C ASN A 10 21.17 -8.39 -5.31
N MET A 11 21.70 -9.39 -6.02
CA MET A 11 23.08 -9.85 -5.81
C MET A 11 24.14 -8.89 -6.33
N THR A 12 23.75 -7.86 -7.09
CA THR A 12 24.65 -6.84 -7.62
C THR A 12 24.58 -5.56 -6.80
N SER A 13 23.37 -5.04 -6.53
CA SER A 13 23.20 -3.80 -5.76
C SER A 13 23.06 -4.01 -4.25
N LEU A 14 22.85 -5.26 -3.79
CA LEU A 14 22.56 -5.66 -2.40
C LEU A 14 21.26 -5.08 -1.83
N GLU A 15 20.46 -4.42 -2.66
CA GLU A 15 19.15 -3.90 -2.29
C GLU A 15 18.16 -5.03 -1.99
N ILE A 16 17.24 -4.74 -1.05
CA ILE A 16 16.33 -5.71 -0.48
C ILE A 16 14.89 -5.31 -0.83
N MET A 17 14.18 -6.25 -1.45
CA MET A 17 12.77 -6.11 -1.80
C MET A 17 11.94 -7.19 -1.11
N LYS A 18 10.63 -6.99 -0.99
CA LYS A 18 9.74 -8.02 -0.46
C LYS A 18 9.45 -9.07 -1.53
N ASP A 19 9.53 -10.35 -1.15
CA ASP A 19 9.11 -11.43 -2.02
C ASP A 19 7.59 -11.64 -1.95
N TYR A 20 6.90 -11.28 -3.04
CA TYR A 20 5.46 -11.49 -3.20
C TYR A 20 5.10 -12.74 -4.01
N SER A 21 6.08 -13.56 -4.41
CA SER A 21 5.84 -14.79 -5.19
C SER A 21 4.86 -15.75 -4.51
N ARG A 22 4.76 -15.72 -3.17
CA ARG A 22 3.79 -16.49 -2.40
C ARG A 22 2.31 -16.17 -2.68
N TYR A 23 2.02 -15.04 -3.32
CA TYR A 23 0.65 -14.68 -3.74
C TYR A 23 0.38 -15.07 -5.20
N CYS A 24 1.40 -15.53 -5.94
CA CYS A 24 1.26 -15.98 -7.32
C CYS A 24 0.28 -17.16 -7.40
N GLY A 25 -0.76 -17.03 -8.24
CA GLY A 25 -1.76 -18.07 -8.45
C GLY A 25 -2.73 -18.28 -7.28
N ILE A 26 -2.71 -17.42 -6.26
CA ILE A 26 -3.66 -17.45 -5.13
C ILE A 26 -4.58 -16.24 -5.26
N SER A 27 -5.90 -16.42 -5.03
CA SER A 27 -6.79 -15.27 -4.93
C SER A 27 -6.50 -14.52 -3.63
N ILE A 28 -6.37 -13.20 -3.69
CA ILE A 28 -6.26 -12.38 -2.47
C ILE A 28 -7.43 -12.68 -1.52
N SER A 29 -8.60 -13.04 -2.07
CA SER A 29 -9.77 -13.42 -1.29
C SER A 29 -9.53 -14.60 -0.35
N ASP A 30 -8.70 -15.57 -0.73
CA ASP A 30 -8.37 -16.73 0.11
C ASP A 30 -7.51 -16.34 1.32
N THR A 31 -6.81 -15.21 1.22
CA THR A 31 -5.99 -14.68 2.32
C THR A 31 -6.79 -13.86 3.33
N VAL A 32 -8.09 -13.63 3.07
CA VAL A 32 -8.98 -12.83 3.91
C VAL A 32 -9.94 -13.73 4.69
N SER A 33 -9.78 -13.77 6.01
CA SER A 33 -10.76 -14.43 6.90
C SER A 33 -12.06 -13.62 6.97
N ALA A 34 -13.20 -14.28 6.77
CA ALA A 34 -14.51 -13.65 6.93
C ALA A 34 -14.84 -13.50 8.43
N GLY A 35 -14.82 -12.27 8.93
CA GLY A 35 -15.31 -11.94 10.26
C GLY A 35 -16.79 -11.56 10.23
N LEU A 36 -17.61 -12.21 11.05
CA LEU A 36 -19.00 -11.81 11.28
C LEU A 36 -19.00 -10.65 12.30
N SER A 37 -19.03 -9.41 11.82
CA SER A 37 -19.13 -8.22 12.68
C SER A 37 -20.40 -7.42 12.37
N HIS A 38 -21.04 -6.90 13.42
CA HIS A 38 -22.16 -5.97 13.30
C HIS A 38 -21.75 -4.63 12.65
N HIS A 39 -20.45 -4.28 12.70
CA HIS A 39 -19.85 -3.10 12.10
C HIS A 39 -18.82 -3.50 11.03
N PRO A 40 -19.29 -3.97 9.85
CA PRO A 40 -18.40 -4.60 8.88
C PRO A 40 -17.38 -3.63 8.26
N GLY A 41 -17.66 -2.31 8.24
CA GLY A 41 -16.70 -1.29 7.83
C GLY A 41 -15.52 -1.15 8.80
N VAL A 42 -15.81 -0.97 10.10
CA VAL A 42 -14.77 -0.88 11.14
C VAL A 42 -13.94 -2.16 11.19
N ASN A 43 -14.59 -3.33 11.09
CA ASN A 43 -13.90 -4.60 11.03
C ASN A 43 -12.99 -4.72 9.79
N LEU A 44 -13.42 -4.22 8.62
CA LEU A 44 -12.59 -4.14 7.43
C LEU A 44 -11.34 -3.30 7.70
N GLN A 45 -11.50 -2.11 8.29
CA GLN A 45 -10.39 -1.22 8.60
C GLN A 45 -9.38 -1.92 9.54
N GLU A 46 -9.85 -2.45 10.67
CA GLU A 46 -8.99 -3.20 11.61
C GLU A 46 -8.27 -4.39 10.94
N CYS A 47 -8.96 -5.14 10.08
CA CYS A 47 -8.37 -6.26 9.36
C CYS A 47 -7.23 -5.82 8.44
N LEU A 48 -7.40 -4.69 7.74
CA LEU A 48 -6.37 -4.14 6.87
C LEU A 48 -5.15 -3.66 7.68
N LEU A 49 -5.38 -2.95 8.79
CA LEU A 49 -4.30 -2.46 9.65
C LEU A 49 -3.50 -3.61 10.28
N ARG A 50 -4.19 -4.62 10.83
CA ARG A 50 -3.54 -5.84 11.37
C ARG A 50 -2.75 -6.60 10.32
N PHE A 51 -3.24 -6.66 9.08
CA PHE A 51 -2.52 -7.32 7.99
C PHE A 51 -1.30 -6.52 7.52
N MET A 52 -1.36 -5.19 7.57
CA MET A 52 -0.26 -4.31 7.18
C MET A 52 0.87 -4.29 8.21
N GLN A 53 0.55 -4.31 9.51
CA GLN A 53 1.52 -4.20 10.60
C GLN A 53 2.78 -5.08 10.45
N PRO A 54 2.70 -6.40 10.19
CA PRO A 54 3.89 -7.23 10.04
C PRO A 54 4.68 -6.98 8.74
N LYS A 55 4.16 -6.17 7.80
CA LYS A 55 4.83 -5.78 6.55
C LYS A 55 5.66 -4.51 6.69
N CYS A 56 5.44 -3.73 7.75
CA CYS A 56 6.21 -2.52 8.07
C CYS A 56 7.62 -2.88 8.61
N GLN A 57 8.39 -3.67 7.85
CA GLN A 57 9.72 -4.12 8.23
C GLN A 57 10.76 -3.06 7.79
N LEU A 58 11.58 -2.60 8.74
CA LEU A 58 12.52 -1.49 8.50
C LEU A 58 13.57 -1.78 7.41
N ILE A 59 13.92 -3.04 7.21
CA ILE A 59 14.91 -3.47 6.20
C ILE A 59 14.55 -3.07 4.76
N PHE A 60 13.26 -2.85 4.46
CA PHE A 60 12.80 -2.44 3.13
C PHE A 60 12.81 -0.92 2.91
N VAL A 61 12.93 -0.16 3.99
CA VAL A 61 12.79 1.30 3.98
C VAL A 61 14.05 2.01 4.45
N ASP A 62 15.07 1.28 4.86
CA ASP A 62 16.36 1.82 5.27
C ASP A 62 17.19 2.29 4.07
N GLN A 63 17.55 3.57 4.09
CA GLN A 63 18.33 4.24 3.04
C GLN A 63 19.81 3.83 3.04
N GLU A 64 20.32 3.28 4.13
CA GLU A 64 21.69 2.73 4.15
C GLU A 64 21.80 1.40 3.36
N ILE A 65 20.66 0.71 3.19
CA ILE A 65 20.58 -0.58 2.48
C ILE A 65 20.02 -0.41 1.07
N ASN A 66 19.03 0.48 0.92
CA ASN A 66 18.24 0.58 -0.30
C ASN A 66 18.36 1.97 -0.91
N THR A 67 18.40 2.04 -2.24
CA THR A 67 18.24 3.33 -2.90
C THR A 67 16.82 3.87 -2.66
N LEU A 68 16.68 5.19 -2.80
CA LEU A 68 15.37 5.83 -2.70
C LEU A 68 14.34 5.21 -3.66
N GLY A 69 14.74 4.82 -4.87
CA GLY A 69 13.85 4.16 -5.83
C GLY A 69 13.32 2.82 -5.31
N THR A 70 14.20 1.99 -4.74
CA THR A 70 13.80 0.71 -4.14
C THR A 70 12.91 0.90 -2.92
N ILE A 71 13.19 1.89 -2.06
CA ILE A 71 12.33 2.22 -0.92
C ILE A 71 10.92 2.60 -1.38
N ILE A 72 10.82 3.47 -2.39
CA ILE A 72 9.53 3.89 -2.96
C ILE A 72 8.78 2.68 -3.52
N ASN A 73 9.45 1.80 -4.26
CA ASN A 73 8.84 0.56 -4.77
C ASN A 73 8.35 -0.36 -3.65
N ASN A 74 9.17 -0.59 -2.63
CA ASN A 74 8.80 -1.43 -1.49
C ASN A 74 7.56 -0.89 -0.76
N VAL A 75 7.52 0.42 -0.49
CA VAL A 75 6.40 1.09 0.17
C VAL A 75 5.14 1.03 -0.71
N PHE A 76 5.28 1.31 -2.01
CA PHE A 76 4.19 1.23 -2.98
C PHE A 76 3.60 -0.18 -3.05
N ASP A 77 4.44 -1.22 -3.15
CA ASP A 77 4.01 -2.61 -3.24
C ASP A 77 3.25 -3.07 -1.98
N ILE A 78 3.68 -2.61 -0.79
CA ILE A 78 2.95 -2.86 0.45
C ILE A 78 1.55 -2.27 0.34
N PHE A 79 1.44 -0.97 0.00
CA PHE A 79 0.13 -0.32 -0.14
C PHE A 79 -0.73 -0.93 -1.23
N TYR A 80 -0.15 -1.37 -2.33
CA TYR A 80 -0.88 -2.02 -3.41
C TYR A 80 -1.49 -3.35 -2.96
N LEU A 81 -0.74 -4.14 -2.18
CA LEU A 81 -1.27 -5.35 -1.57
C LEU A 81 -2.41 -5.05 -0.58
N ILE A 82 -2.31 -3.96 0.18
CA ILE A 82 -3.42 -3.52 1.05
C ILE A 82 -4.63 -3.09 0.21
N ALA A 83 -4.44 -2.35 -0.88
CA ALA A 83 -5.51 -1.94 -1.78
C ALA A 83 -6.24 -3.14 -2.42
N CYS A 84 -5.49 -4.18 -2.76
CA CYS A 84 -6.02 -5.46 -3.24
C CYS A 84 -6.95 -6.13 -2.21
N ARG A 85 -6.53 -6.19 -0.94
CA ARG A 85 -7.37 -6.72 0.14
C ARG A 85 -8.55 -5.81 0.45
N PHE A 86 -8.36 -4.49 0.38
CA PHE A 86 -9.45 -3.54 0.53
C PHE A 86 -10.54 -3.82 -0.50
N HIS A 87 -10.19 -3.98 -1.77
CA HIS A 87 -11.14 -4.35 -2.82
C HIS A 87 -11.91 -5.63 -2.46
N THR A 88 -11.18 -6.69 -2.07
CA THR A 88 -11.76 -7.96 -1.64
C THR A 88 -12.78 -7.78 -0.51
N HIS A 89 -12.40 -7.05 0.54
CA HIS A 89 -13.28 -6.80 1.68
C HIS A 89 -14.53 -5.99 1.28
N VAL A 90 -14.39 -4.96 0.44
CA VAL A 90 -15.52 -4.17 -0.05
C VAL A 90 -16.46 -5.03 -0.90
N CYS A 91 -15.94 -5.92 -1.74
CA CYS A 91 -16.76 -6.82 -2.56
C CYS A 91 -17.60 -7.79 -1.71
N ARG A 92 -17.10 -8.18 -0.53
CA ARG A 92 -17.82 -9.00 0.45
C ARG A 92 -18.88 -8.23 1.26
N LEU A 93 -18.91 -6.90 1.18
CA LEU A 93 -19.97 -6.12 1.82
C LEU A 93 -21.27 -6.25 1.00
N PRO A 94 -22.45 -6.23 1.68
CA PRO A 94 -23.75 -6.06 1.02
C PRO A 94 -23.73 -4.84 0.09
N SER A 95 -24.39 -4.92 -1.07
CA SER A 95 -24.34 -3.88 -2.11
C SER A 95 -24.73 -2.49 -1.60
N ASN A 96 -25.71 -2.41 -0.70
CA ASN A 96 -26.17 -1.19 -0.03
C ASN A 96 -25.22 -0.65 1.06
N ARG A 97 -24.11 -1.34 1.35
CA ARG A 97 -23.07 -0.94 2.33
C ARG A 97 -21.68 -0.78 1.69
N ARG A 98 -21.58 -0.83 0.35
CA ARG A 98 -20.33 -0.61 -0.39
C ARG A 98 -20.00 0.89 -0.49
N VAL A 99 -18.95 1.24 -1.24
CA VAL A 99 -18.41 2.60 -1.36
C VAL A 99 -19.44 3.68 -1.64
N ALA A 100 -20.42 3.41 -2.51
CA ALA A 100 -21.46 4.37 -2.86
C ALA A 100 -22.34 4.77 -1.66
N ALA A 101 -22.44 3.93 -0.63
CA ALA A 101 -23.26 4.18 0.55
C ALA A 101 -22.59 5.12 1.57
N ASN A 102 -21.25 5.10 1.67
CA ASN A 102 -20.52 5.97 2.60
C ASN A 102 -19.11 6.29 2.08
N LEU A 103 -19.04 7.20 1.12
CA LEU A 103 -17.80 7.57 0.44
C LEU A 103 -16.71 8.07 1.42
N ASN A 104 -17.10 8.92 2.38
CA ASN A 104 -16.17 9.54 3.32
C ASN A 104 -15.50 8.49 4.21
N PHE A 105 -16.27 7.53 4.73
CA PHE A 105 -15.70 6.44 5.53
C PHE A 105 -14.61 5.67 4.78
N PHE A 106 -14.84 5.31 3.51
CA PHE A 106 -13.85 4.57 2.73
C PHE A 106 -12.63 5.42 2.37
N PHE A 107 -12.80 6.73 2.19
CA PHE A 107 -11.67 7.64 2.00
C PHE A 107 -10.84 7.77 3.29
N GLU A 108 -11.48 8.00 4.43
CA GLU A 108 -10.86 8.04 5.76
C GLU A 108 -10.14 6.72 6.08
N CYS A 109 -10.69 5.57 5.68
CA CYS A 109 -10.00 4.28 5.81
C CYS A 109 -8.65 4.26 5.07
N ILE A 110 -8.57 4.84 3.87
CA ILE A 110 -7.33 4.89 3.09
C ILE A 110 -6.34 5.87 3.72
N GLU A 111 -6.84 6.99 4.25
CA GLU A 111 -6.03 7.93 5.02
C GLU A 111 -5.43 7.27 6.26
N GLU A 112 -6.24 6.56 7.04
CA GLU A 112 -5.80 5.84 8.24
C GLU A 112 -4.75 4.78 7.92
N ILE A 113 -4.85 4.10 6.76
CA ILE A 113 -3.83 3.16 6.32
C ILE A 113 -2.49 3.85 6.10
N ALA A 114 -2.46 5.04 5.48
CA ALA A 114 -1.22 5.78 5.30
C ALA A 114 -0.62 6.24 6.64
N ASP A 115 -1.46 6.80 7.52
CA ASP A 115 -1.06 7.31 8.83
C ASP A 115 -0.58 6.18 9.76
N TYR A 116 -1.27 5.03 9.77
CA TYR A 116 -0.84 3.87 10.55
C TYR A 116 0.47 3.27 10.03
N PHE A 117 0.69 3.23 8.71
CA PHE A 117 1.98 2.78 8.15
C PHE A 117 3.13 3.64 8.68
N GLU A 118 3.00 4.96 8.58
CA GLU A 118 3.97 5.91 9.09
C GLU A 118 4.23 5.71 10.60
N GLN A 119 3.16 5.59 11.39
CA GLN A 119 3.26 5.33 12.83
C GLN A 119 4.01 4.03 13.14
N GLN A 120 3.75 2.95 12.40
CA GLN A 120 4.46 1.68 12.61
C GLN A 120 5.94 1.78 12.26
N ILE A 121 6.30 2.46 11.16
CA ILE A 121 7.70 2.69 10.81
C ILE A 121 8.41 3.46 11.93
N TYR A 122 7.85 4.58 12.39
CA TYR A 122 8.44 5.36 13.48
C TYR A 122 8.52 4.57 14.79
N TYR A 123 7.49 3.79 15.13
CA TYR A 123 7.50 2.91 16.30
C TYR A 123 8.67 1.93 16.27
N TYR A 124 8.88 1.24 15.13
CA TYR A 124 9.99 0.31 14.99
C TYR A 124 11.35 1.01 14.96
N MET A 125 11.46 2.20 14.38
CA MET A 125 12.69 2.99 14.38
C MET A 125 13.12 3.38 15.81
N ILE A 126 12.16 3.83 16.64
CA ILE A 126 12.41 4.13 18.06
C ILE A 126 12.87 2.87 18.79
N LYS A 127 12.23 1.72 18.55
CA LYS A 127 12.60 0.43 19.14
C LYS A 127 14.02 -0.02 18.75
N MET A 128 14.51 0.40 17.59
CA MET A 128 15.87 0.15 17.08
C MET A 128 16.86 1.28 17.43
N ASN A 129 16.53 2.14 18.41
CA ASN A 129 17.36 3.28 18.83
C ASN A 129 17.75 4.23 17.69
N GLY A 130 16.91 4.36 16.66
CA GLY A 130 17.10 5.34 15.58
C GLY A 130 18.22 5.02 14.58
N THR A 131 18.73 3.78 14.54
CA THR A 131 19.80 3.39 13.60
C THR A 131 19.37 3.36 12.13
N ILE A 132 18.06 3.38 11.85
CA ILE A 132 17.49 3.28 10.50
C ILE A 132 17.27 4.68 9.92
N CYS A 133 17.62 4.86 8.64
CA CYS A 133 17.35 6.10 7.91
C CYS A 133 16.14 5.93 6.99
N TYR A 134 15.00 6.53 7.33
CA TYR A 134 13.80 6.50 6.48
C TYR A 134 13.60 7.83 5.73
N PRO A 135 13.70 7.85 4.37
CA PRO A 135 13.73 9.10 3.61
C PRO A 135 12.38 9.64 3.16
N LEU A 136 11.26 8.98 3.51
CA LEU A 136 9.93 9.43 3.10
C LEU A 136 9.23 10.13 4.25
N ASN A 137 8.64 11.28 3.97
CA ASN A 137 7.82 12.02 4.94
C ASN A 137 6.33 11.62 4.87
N LYS A 138 5.51 12.14 5.79
CA LYS A 138 4.06 11.92 5.85
C LYS A 138 3.35 12.11 4.50
N LEU A 139 3.62 13.22 3.82
CA LEU A 139 3.01 13.55 2.54
C LEU A 139 3.37 12.50 1.48
N GLU A 140 4.63 12.08 1.44
CA GLU A 140 5.13 11.09 0.49
C GLU A 140 4.53 9.69 0.73
N ASN A 141 4.43 9.27 2.00
CA ASN A 141 3.73 8.02 2.37
C ASN A 141 2.28 8.04 1.91
N LYS A 142 1.59 9.15 2.16
CA LYS A 142 0.18 9.31 1.77
C LYS A 142 0.00 9.35 0.26
N TRP A 143 0.90 10.00 -0.47
CA TRP A 143 0.93 9.95 -1.93
C TRP A 143 1.08 8.53 -2.46
N LEU A 144 2.04 7.77 -1.95
CA LEU A 144 2.25 6.38 -2.39
C LEU A 144 1.07 5.48 -2.06
N CYS A 145 0.48 5.63 -0.87
CA CYS A 145 -0.75 4.93 -0.50
C CYS A 145 -1.87 5.24 -1.51
N PHE A 146 -2.17 6.51 -1.72
CA PHE A 146 -3.25 6.93 -2.62
C PHE A 146 -3.00 6.50 -4.06
N MET A 147 -1.74 6.53 -4.51
CA MET A 147 -1.37 6.08 -5.86
C MET A 147 -1.60 4.58 -6.04
N ALA A 148 -1.23 3.77 -5.04
CA ALA A 148 -1.45 2.33 -5.07
C ALA A 148 -2.95 1.98 -5.08
N PHE A 149 -3.74 2.70 -4.27
CA PHE A 149 -5.20 2.58 -4.27
C PHE A 149 -5.83 3.04 -5.59
N ASP A 150 -5.45 4.20 -6.14
CA ASP A 150 -5.95 4.65 -7.44
C ASP A 150 -5.65 3.63 -8.54
N LEU A 151 -4.43 3.07 -8.56
CA LEU A 151 -4.04 2.04 -9.52
C LEU A 151 -4.94 0.80 -9.38
N LYS A 152 -5.09 0.25 -8.17
CA LYS A 152 -5.91 -0.96 -7.99
C LYS A 152 -7.39 -0.72 -8.29
N LEU A 153 -7.94 0.38 -7.78
CA LEU A 153 -9.37 0.69 -7.92
C LEU A 153 -9.76 1.09 -9.35
N SER A 154 -8.80 1.49 -10.19
CA SER A 154 -9.02 1.78 -11.61
C SER A 154 -9.52 0.56 -12.40
N CYS A 155 -9.18 -0.66 -11.97
CA CYS A 155 -9.66 -1.89 -12.58
C CYS A 155 -11.17 -2.11 -12.42
N ASN A 156 -11.81 -1.44 -11.45
CA ASN A 156 -13.24 -1.59 -11.15
C ASN A 156 -13.94 -0.23 -11.08
N CYS A 157 -13.75 0.60 -12.12
CA CYS A 157 -14.22 1.99 -12.16
C CYS A 157 -15.70 2.20 -11.80
N SER A 158 -16.61 1.29 -12.18
CA SER A 158 -18.04 1.41 -11.88
C SER A 158 -18.35 1.48 -10.38
N GLN A 159 -17.56 0.79 -9.55
CA GLN A 159 -17.73 0.75 -8.10
C GLN A 159 -17.00 1.89 -7.38
N TYR A 160 -15.86 2.34 -7.92
CA TYR A 160 -14.94 3.22 -7.19
C TYR A 160 -14.76 4.61 -7.80
N HIS A 161 -15.41 4.96 -8.92
CA HIS A 161 -15.22 6.24 -9.62
C HIS A 161 -15.26 7.46 -8.67
N LYS A 162 -16.27 7.54 -7.80
CA LYS A 162 -16.38 8.66 -6.83
C LYS A 162 -15.22 8.71 -5.84
N LEU A 163 -14.75 7.55 -5.36
CA LEU A 163 -13.62 7.46 -4.44
C LEU A 163 -12.31 7.83 -5.13
N ARG A 164 -12.12 7.37 -6.37
CA ARG A 164 -10.97 7.75 -7.19
C ARG A 164 -10.91 9.25 -7.45
N ASN A 165 -12.06 9.90 -7.66
CA ASN A 165 -12.09 11.35 -7.82
C ASN A 165 -11.57 12.08 -6.57
N LEU A 166 -11.89 11.60 -5.36
CA LEU A 166 -11.33 12.18 -4.13
C LEU A 166 -9.80 11.98 -4.04
N LEU A 167 -9.30 10.79 -4.40
CA LEU A 167 -7.85 10.53 -4.47
C LEU A 167 -7.16 11.46 -5.49
N GLN A 168 -7.77 11.69 -6.65
CA GLN A 168 -7.26 12.59 -7.68
C GLN A 168 -7.28 14.06 -7.26
N MET A 169 -8.31 14.49 -6.53
CA MET A 169 -8.37 15.83 -5.93
C MET A 169 -7.20 16.04 -4.97
N TYR A 170 -6.89 15.04 -4.13
CA TYR A 170 -5.73 15.10 -3.24
C TYR A 170 -4.42 15.30 -4.01
N PHE A 171 -4.19 14.54 -5.09
CA PHE A 171 -2.98 14.73 -5.92
C PHE A 171 -2.92 16.13 -6.51
N THR A 172 -4.02 16.64 -7.03
CA THR A 172 -4.09 17.97 -7.64
C THR A 172 -3.74 19.05 -6.63
N GLN A 173 -4.31 18.95 -5.42
CA GLN A 173 -4.10 19.92 -4.34
C GLN A 173 -2.69 19.88 -3.78
N THR A 174 -2.05 18.72 -3.71
CA THR A 174 -0.78 18.56 -2.98
C THR A 174 0.44 18.40 -3.88
N LYS A 175 0.28 18.29 -5.21
CA LYS A 175 1.39 18.11 -6.16
C LYS A 175 2.49 19.16 -6.03
N HIS A 176 2.11 20.41 -5.76
CA HIS A 176 3.05 21.53 -5.61
C HIS A 176 3.96 21.39 -4.37
N LEU A 177 3.58 20.56 -3.40
CA LEU A 177 4.34 20.28 -2.19
C LEU A 177 5.43 19.21 -2.42
N LEU A 178 5.38 18.48 -3.53
CA LEU A 178 6.41 17.52 -3.91
C LEU A 178 7.49 18.17 -4.77
N SER A 179 8.75 17.84 -4.50
CA SER A 179 9.84 18.23 -5.41
C SER A 179 9.66 17.55 -6.78
N LYS A 180 10.13 18.21 -7.84
CA LYS A 180 10.09 17.66 -9.21
C LYS A 180 10.73 16.28 -9.30
N LYS A 181 11.85 16.06 -8.58
CA LYS A 181 12.55 14.77 -8.52
C LYS A 181 11.68 13.68 -7.89
N ARG A 182 11.03 13.97 -6.76
CA ARG A 182 10.13 13.02 -6.06
C ARG A 182 8.91 12.68 -6.89
N TYR A 183 8.28 13.69 -7.48
CA TYR A 183 7.14 13.49 -8.38
C TYR A 183 7.51 12.58 -9.56
N LYS A 184 8.68 12.80 -10.19
CA LYS A 184 9.15 11.95 -11.29
C LYS A 184 9.31 10.49 -10.87
N LEU A 185 9.98 10.22 -9.74
CA LEU A 185 10.14 8.88 -9.21
C LEU A 185 8.79 8.20 -8.95
N PHE A 186 7.83 8.93 -8.38
CA PHE A 186 6.50 8.38 -8.11
C PHE A 186 5.77 8.00 -9.41
N MET A 187 5.85 8.85 -10.45
CA MET A 187 5.25 8.52 -11.74
C MET A 187 5.94 7.33 -12.41
N GLU A 188 7.27 7.22 -12.33
CA GLU A 188 8.02 6.05 -12.82
C GLU A 188 7.54 4.75 -12.16
N VAL A 189 7.29 4.76 -10.85
CA VAL A 189 6.71 3.61 -10.13
C VAL A 189 5.28 3.32 -10.59
N LYS A 190 4.45 4.36 -10.77
CA LYS A 190 3.08 4.18 -11.28
C LYS A 190 3.05 3.59 -12.70
N GLU A 191 3.95 4.04 -13.57
CA GLU A 191 4.05 3.62 -14.98
C GLU A 191 4.65 2.23 -15.15
N SER A 192 5.70 1.92 -14.36
CA SER A 192 6.24 0.56 -14.26
C SER A 192 5.17 -0.44 -13.80
N GLY A 193 4.11 0.08 -13.18
CA GLY A 193 3.02 -0.67 -12.62
C GLY A 193 3.49 -1.40 -11.37
N VAL A 194 2.70 -2.39 -10.97
CA VAL A 194 3.10 -3.26 -9.88
C VAL A 194 4.21 -4.19 -10.37
N SER A 195 5.15 -4.53 -9.48
CA SER A 195 6.18 -5.53 -9.74
C SER A 195 5.59 -6.77 -10.44
N ASP A 196 6.36 -7.41 -11.33
CA ASP A 196 5.95 -8.64 -12.06
C ASP A 196 5.34 -9.70 -11.14
N HIS A 197 5.71 -9.70 -9.85
CA HIS A 197 5.16 -10.56 -8.83
C HIS A 197 3.65 -10.41 -8.58
N PHE A 198 3.07 -9.24 -8.88
CA PHE A 198 1.64 -8.97 -8.69
C PHE A 198 0.80 -9.25 -9.95
N LYS A 199 1.41 -9.38 -11.13
CA LYS A 199 0.70 -9.67 -12.39
C LYS A 199 -0.04 -11.01 -12.37
N ASN A 200 0.40 -11.93 -11.51
CA ASN A 200 -0.16 -13.28 -11.37
C ASN A 200 -1.00 -13.46 -10.10
N ILE A 201 -1.28 -12.39 -9.36
CA ILE A 201 -2.18 -12.46 -8.21
C ILE A 201 -3.61 -12.39 -8.76
N LEU A 202 -4.42 -13.40 -8.42
CA LEU A 202 -5.81 -13.47 -8.85
C LEU A 202 -6.67 -12.57 -7.95
N ASP A 203 -7.63 -11.86 -8.56
CA ASP A 203 -8.71 -11.17 -7.84
C ASP A 203 -9.82 -12.16 -7.47
#